data_AF-A0A838JMW0-F1
#
_entry.id   AF-A0A838JMW0-F1
#
_cell.length_a   1.000
_cell.length_b   1.000
_cell.length_c   1.000
_cell.angle_alpha   90.00
_cell.angle_beta   90.00
_cell.angle_gamma   90.00
#
_symmetry.space_group_name_H-M   'P 1'
#
loop_
_entity.id
_entity.type
_entity.pdbx_description
1 polymer ?
#
loop_
_entity_poly.entity_id
_entity_poly.type
_entity_poly.pdbx_seq_one_letter_code
_entity_poly.pdbx_strand_id
1 'polypeptide(L)'
;MRLLFLSISLLFVVACSTACAQKLSLSDQLQQGKPPAGPVTDYASLIDNLRTAGVSVEPEGEVDQPFFSVEGRMIKVSGEDVQVFQYFHAAAADAQAALVSPDGSAVGTSKLHWVGPPHFYKKEKLLVLYVGDNDKVLKTLEAVLDRQFAGK
;
A
#
# COMPACT_ATOMS: atom_id res chain seq x y z
N MET A 1 -59.82 -25.88 65.00
CA MET A 1 -59.37 -27.12 65.67
C MET A 1 -58.25 -27.73 64.85
N ARG A 2 -56.99 -27.65 65.35
CA ARG A 2 -55.79 -28.46 64.96
C ARG A 2 -55.36 -28.41 63.47
N LEU A 3 -54.11 -28.50 63.03
CA LEU A 3 -52.74 -28.63 63.55
C LEU A 3 -51.89 -28.34 62.29
N LEU A 4 -50.98 -27.36 62.29
CA LEU A 4 -49.51 -27.50 62.39
C LEU A 4 -48.83 -28.42 61.32
N PHE A 5 -48.02 -27.76 60.49
CA PHE A 5 -46.66 -28.08 60.01
C PHE A 5 -46.36 -29.23 59.04
N LEU A 6 -45.82 -28.86 57.86
CA LEU A 6 -44.42 -29.12 57.44
C LEU A 6 -44.15 -28.20 56.21
N SER A 7 -43.42 -27.10 56.33
CA SER A 7 -41.95 -27.01 56.25
C SER A 7 -41.36 -27.72 55.02
N ILE A 8 -40.97 -26.95 54.00
CA ILE A 8 -39.57 -26.85 53.53
C ILE A 8 -39.42 -25.56 52.72
N SER A 9 -38.49 -24.76 53.21
CA SER A 9 -38.06 -23.47 52.71
C SER A 9 -37.24 -23.55 51.42
N LEU A 10 -37.08 -22.36 50.83
CA LEU A 10 -35.87 -21.87 50.13
C LEU A 10 -35.73 -22.31 48.66
N LEU A 11 -35.47 -21.44 47.68
CA LEU A 11 -34.77 -20.15 47.68
C LEU A 11 -35.31 -19.26 46.55
N PHE A 12 -35.43 -17.97 46.83
CA PHE A 12 -35.49 -16.89 45.85
C PHE A 12 -34.19 -16.87 45.02
N VAL A 13 -34.27 -16.87 43.68
CA VAL A 13 -33.31 -16.14 42.84
C VAL A 13 -34.07 -15.49 41.67
N VAL A 14 -34.35 -14.21 41.87
CA VAL A 14 -34.16 -13.08 40.96
C VAL A 14 -34.52 -13.28 39.47
N ALA A 15 -35.58 -12.58 39.09
CA ALA A 15 -36.01 -12.25 37.74
C ALA A 15 -35.08 -11.25 37.03
N CYS A 16 -35.40 -10.96 35.76
CA CYS A 16 -34.85 -9.90 34.87
C CYS A 16 -33.51 -10.27 34.21
N SER A 17 -33.29 -10.14 32.91
CA SER A 17 -34.03 -9.53 31.80
C SER A 17 -33.34 -9.92 30.49
N THR A 18 -34.07 -9.84 29.38
CA THR A 18 -33.56 -9.48 28.05
C THR A 18 -32.39 -10.30 27.52
N ALA A 19 -32.71 -11.29 26.69
CA ALA A 19 -31.79 -11.74 25.65
C ALA A 19 -31.49 -10.54 24.73
N CYS A 20 -30.37 -9.87 24.97
CA CYS A 20 -29.83 -8.87 24.06
C CYS A 20 -29.51 -9.55 22.74
N ALA A 21 -30.17 -9.08 21.69
CA ALA A 21 -29.73 -9.26 20.31
C ALA A 21 -28.23 -8.96 20.24
N GLN A 22 -27.44 -9.96 19.88
CA GLN A 22 -26.03 -9.78 19.61
C GLN A 22 -25.92 -9.03 18.29
N LYS A 23 -25.97 -7.71 18.38
CA LYS A 23 -25.65 -6.79 17.30
C LYS A 23 -24.20 -7.05 16.94
N LEU A 24 -23.97 -7.88 15.92
CA LEU A 24 -22.69 -7.97 15.22
C LEU A 24 -22.29 -6.54 14.84
N SER A 25 -21.38 -5.99 15.62
CA SER A 25 -20.82 -4.66 15.42
C SER A 25 -19.95 -4.73 14.17
N LEU A 26 -20.47 -4.26 13.03
CA LEU A 26 -19.69 -4.12 11.79
C LEU A 26 -18.42 -3.26 11.99
N SER A 27 -18.36 -2.49 13.07
CA SER A 27 -17.19 -1.72 13.50
C SER A 27 -15.99 -2.59 13.93
N ASP A 28 -16.22 -3.82 14.41
CA ASP A 28 -15.16 -4.73 14.88
C ASP A 28 -14.42 -5.42 13.71
N GLN A 29 -14.97 -5.31 12.49
CA GLN A 29 -14.37 -5.85 11.26
C GLN A 29 -13.51 -4.82 10.51
N LEU A 30 -13.45 -3.56 10.97
CA LEU A 30 -12.61 -2.52 10.37
C LEU A 30 -11.25 -2.34 11.07
N GLN A 31 -10.99 -3.07 12.15
CA GLN A 31 -9.79 -2.89 12.99
C GLN A 31 -9.04 -4.19 13.33
N GLN A 32 -9.35 -5.31 12.67
CA GLN A 32 -8.45 -6.47 12.68
C GLN A 32 -7.28 -6.21 11.73
N GLY A 33 -6.09 -6.07 12.31
CA GLY A 33 -4.84 -5.67 11.65
C GLY A 33 -4.65 -6.33 10.30
N LYS A 34 -4.58 -5.49 9.25
CA LYS A 34 -4.17 -5.90 7.92
C LYS A 34 -2.85 -6.67 8.06
N PRO A 35 -2.76 -7.93 7.61
CA PRO A 35 -1.49 -8.64 7.53
C PRO A 35 -0.46 -7.75 6.83
N PRO A 36 0.85 -7.86 7.13
CA PRO A 36 1.86 -7.16 6.34
C PRO A 36 1.57 -7.44 4.87
N ALA A 37 1.45 -6.38 4.08
CA ALA A 37 1.33 -6.53 2.64
C ALA A 37 2.51 -7.40 2.20
N GLY A 38 2.23 -8.47 1.46
CA GLY A 38 3.25 -9.41 1.01
C GLY A 38 4.34 -8.70 0.18
N PRO A 39 5.35 -9.42 -0.33
CA PRO A 39 6.38 -8.81 -1.15
C PRO A 39 5.79 -8.01 -2.32
N VAL A 40 6.40 -6.88 -2.65
CA VAL A 40 6.04 -6.12 -3.85
C VAL A 40 6.52 -6.89 -5.08
N THR A 41 5.57 -7.43 -5.84
CA THR A 41 5.84 -8.21 -7.06
C THR A 41 5.23 -7.61 -8.32
N ASP A 42 4.27 -6.71 -8.16
CA ASP A 42 3.51 -6.07 -9.23
C ASP A 42 2.84 -4.78 -8.72
N TYR A 43 2.11 -4.10 -9.60
CA TYR A 43 1.44 -2.85 -9.28
C TYR A 43 0.43 -3.01 -8.15
N ALA A 44 -0.38 -4.07 -8.13
CA ALA A 44 -1.39 -4.23 -7.09
C ALA A 44 -0.73 -4.37 -5.71
N SER A 45 0.29 -5.22 -5.60
CA SER A 45 1.09 -5.38 -4.38
C SER A 45 1.85 -4.11 -4.00
N LEU A 46 2.33 -3.30 -4.95
CA LEU A 46 2.91 -1.98 -4.68
C LEU A 46 1.89 -1.05 -4.00
N ILE A 47 0.69 -0.90 -4.57
CA ILE A 47 -0.37 -0.04 -4.00
C ILE A 47 -0.72 -0.49 -2.59
N ASP A 48 -0.85 -1.80 -2.37
CA ASP A 48 -1.14 -2.35 -1.05
C ASP A 48 -0.04 -2.10 -0.03
N ASN A 49 1.23 -2.22 -0.42
CA ASN A 49 2.36 -1.95 0.45
C ASN A 49 2.46 -0.46 0.80
N LEU A 50 2.31 0.43 -0.17
CA LEU A 50 2.31 1.88 0.07
C LEU A 50 1.19 2.27 1.04
N ARG A 51 -0.04 1.77 0.85
CA ARG A 51 -1.15 2.03 1.78
C ARG A 51 -0.89 1.45 3.17
N THR A 52 -0.27 0.28 3.25
CA THR A 52 0.10 -0.35 4.53
C THR A 52 1.21 0.44 5.25
N ALA A 53 2.08 1.11 4.51
CA ALA A 53 3.07 2.05 5.04
C ALA A 53 2.45 3.39 5.53
N GLY A 54 1.13 3.55 5.46
CA GLY A 54 0.41 4.69 6.05
C GLY A 54 0.37 5.94 5.19
N VAL A 55 0.59 5.82 3.87
CA VAL A 55 0.42 6.93 2.91
C VAL A 55 -0.87 6.79 2.10
N SER A 56 -1.45 7.93 1.69
CA SER A 56 -2.53 7.91 0.70
C SER A 56 -1.97 7.52 -0.65
N VAL A 57 -2.74 6.70 -1.40
CA VAL A 57 -2.40 6.27 -2.74
C VAL A 57 -3.63 6.30 -3.63
N GLU A 58 -3.60 7.17 -4.64
CA GLU A 58 -4.70 7.43 -5.56
C GLU A 58 -4.25 7.17 -7.01
N PRO A 59 -4.78 6.16 -7.71
CA PRO A 59 -4.53 5.99 -9.14
C PRO A 59 -5.12 7.16 -9.93
N GLU A 60 -4.37 7.73 -10.87
CA GLU A 60 -4.82 8.88 -11.67
C GLU A 60 -5.08 8.53 -13.14
N GLY A 61 -4.26 7.68 -13.74
CA GLY A 61 -4.37 7.35 -15.15
C GLY A 61 -3.11 6.71 -15.71
N GLU A 62 -2.99 6.77 -17.02
CA GLU A 62 -1.82 6.27 -17.76
C GLU A 62 -0.84 7.40 -18.04
N VAL A 63 0.44 7.05 -18.20
CA VAL A 63 1.51 7.97 -18.54
C VAL A 63 2.43 7.32 -19.57
N ASP A 64 2.65 8.02 -20.68
CA ASP A 64 3.61 7.58 -21.68
C ASP A 64 4.97 8.24 -21.45
N GLN A 65 6.01 7.41 -21.40
CA GLN A 65 7.40 7.86 -21.44
C GLN A 65 8.04 7.20 -22.66
N PRO A 66 8.33 7.95 -23.74
CA PRO A 66 8.71 7.36 -25.03
C PRO A 66 10.07 6.65 -25.02
N PHE A 67 10.81 6.74 -23.91
CA PHE A 67 12.08 6.04 -23.68
C PHE A 67 11.93 4.74 -22.88
N PHE A 68 10.72 4.41 -22.39
CA PHE A 68 10.41 3.09 -21.86
C PHE A 68 9.50 2.33 -22.80
N SER A 69 9.65 1.00 -22.84
CA SER A 69 8.96 0.15 -23.81
C SER A 69 7.51 -0.21 -23.44
N VAL A 70 6.98 0.32 -22.34
CA VAL A 70 5.62 0.07 -21.86
C VAL A 70 5.00 1.37 -21.43
N GLU A 71 3.68 1.45 -21.59
CA GLU A 71 2.89 2.51 -20.96
C GLU A 71 2.95 2.37 -19.44
N GLY A 72 3.12 3.50 -18.77
CA GLY A 72 3.13 3.60 -17.33
C GLY A 72 1.75 3.93 -16.77
N ARG A 73 1.64 3.86 -15.45
CA ARG A 73 0.49 4.38 -14.70
C ARG A 73 0.94 5.47 -13.73
N MET A 74 0.16 6.54 -13.65
CA MET A 74 0.34 7.59 -12.67
C MET A 74 -0.44 7.26 -11.39
N ILE A 75 0.23 7.41 -10.25
CA ILE A 75 -0.40 7.36 -8.93
C ILE A 75 0.03 8.57 -8.11
N LYS A 76 -0.88 9.09 -7.30
CA LYS A 76 -0.55 10.07 -6.26
C LYS A 76 -0.19 9.38 -4.96
N VAL A 77 1.02 9.60 -4.47
CA VAL A 77 1.50 9.12 -3.16
C VAL A 77 1.62 10.31 -2.22
N SER A 78 0.76 10.41 -1.21
CA SER A 78 0.67 11.62 -0.36
C SER A 78 0.51 12.92 -1.17
N GLY A 79 -0.18 12.87 -2.33
CA GLY A 79 -0.42 14.01 -3.22
C GLY A 79 0.61 14.20 -4.34
N GLU A 80 1.77 13.54 -4.25
CA GLU A 80 2.88 13.63 -5.21
C GLU A 80 2.75 12.61 -6.34
N ASP A 81 3.13 13.01 -7.56
CA ASP A 81 3.04 12.17 -8.75
C ASP A 81 4.16 11.13 -8.80
N VAL A 82 3.78 9.85 -8.86
CA VAL A 82 4.70 8.71 -9.00
C VAL A 82 4.27 7.89 -10.22
N GLN A 83 5.21 7.63 -11.12
CA GLN A 83 4.99 6.87 -12.34
C GLN A 83 5.43 5.42 -12.14
N VAL A 84 4.57 4.46 -12.48
CA VAL A 84 4.82 3.03 -12.31
C VAL A 84 4.74 2.31 -13.66
N PHE A 85 5.86 1.73 -14.07
CA PHE A 85 5.98 0.94 -15.29
C PHE A 85 6.06 -0.54 -14.91
N GLN A 86 5.07 -1.32 -15.32
CA GLN A 86 5.04 -2.76 -15.06
C GLN A 86 5.33 -3.54 -16.33
N TYR A 87 6.42 -4.31 -16.28
CA TYR A 87 6.83 -5.17 -17.37
C TYR A 87 6.25 -6.59 -17.22
N PHE A 88 6.36 -7.38 -18.28
CA PHE A 88 5.87 -8.76 -18.28
C PHE A 88 6.61 -9.64 -17.25
N HIS A 89 7.92 -9.44 -17.08
CA HIS A 89 8.75 -10.14 -16.10
C HIS A 89 9.93 -9.28 -15.63
N ALA A 90 10.58 -9.70 -14.54
CA ALA A 90 11.69 -8.96 -13.92
C ALA A 90 12.83 -8.61 -14.90
N ALA A 91 13.25 -9.58 -15.74
CA ALA A 91 14.33 -9.34 -16.69
C ALA A 91 14.05 -8.24 -17.73
N ALA A 92 12.77 -7.93 -18.01
CA ALA A 92 12.40 -6.85 -18.92
C ALA A 92 12.50 -5.50 -18.21
N ALA A 93 12.10 -5.43 -16.94
CA ALA A 93 12.34 -4.27 -16.09
C ALA A 93 13.85 -4.02 -15.91
N ASP A 94 14.65 -5.07 -15.71
CA ASP A 94 16.11 -4.97 -15.60
C ASP A 94 16.75 -4.40 -16.87
N ALA A 95 16.33 -4.88 -18.05
CA ALA A 95 16.82 -4.37 -19.32
C ALA A 95 16.52 -2.87 -19.53
N GLN A 96 15.39 -2.39 -19.00
CA GLN A 96 14.99 -0.99 -19.12
C GLN A 96 15.65 -0.11 -18.07
N ALA A 97 15.81 -0.61 -16.84
CA ALA A 97 16.59 0.04 -15.79
C ALA A 97 18.05 0.25 -16.19
N ALA A 98 18.65 -0.70 -16.92
CA ALA A 98 20.02 -0.60 -17.42
C ALA A 98 20.24 0.54 -18.45
N LEU A 99 19.16 1.10 -19.01
CA LEU A 99 19.25 2.25 -19.91
C LEU A 99 19.37 3.58 -19.15
N VAL A 100 18.99 3.61 -17.87
CA VAL A 100 18.98 4.82 -17.06
C VAL A 100 20.42 5.13 -16.60
N SER A 101 20.89 6.34 -16.82
CA SER A 101 22.20 6.78 -16.32
C SER A 101 22.21 6.79 -14.78
N PRO A 102 23.38 6.64 -14.12
CA PRO A 102 23.44 6.60 -12.66
C PRO A 102 22.79 7.81 -11.96
N ASP A 103 22.85 9.00 -12.57
CA ASP A 103 22.25 10.24 -12.05
C ASP A 103 20.80 10.46 -12.49
N GLY A 104 20.23 9.54 -13.28
CA GLY A 104 18.87 9.61 -13.82
C GLY A 104 18.65 10.71 -14.87
N SER A 105 19.70 11.36 -15.37
CA SER A 105 19.60 12.46 -16.35
C SER A 105 19.50 11.99 -17.81
N ALA A 106 19.72 10.71 -18.08
CA ALA A 106 19.56 10.11 -19.39
C ALA A 106 18.91 8.72 -19.31
N VAL A 107 18.17 8.37 -20.36
CA VAL A 107 17.64 7.02 -20.58
C VAL A 107 17.94 6.63 -22.03
N GLY A 108 18.82 5.65 -22.22
CA GLY A 108 19.32 5.27 -23.54
C GLY A 108 20.03 6.46 -24.21
N THR A 109 19.50 6.91 -25.35
CA THR A 109 20.01 8.08 -26.08
C THR A 109 19.33 9.40 -25.70
N SER A 110 18.30 9.35 -24.86
CA SER A 110 17.51 10.51 -24.48
C SER A 110 18.12 11.22 -23.28
N LYS A 111 18.30 12.54 -23.38
CA LYS A 111 18.66 13.40 -22.24
C LYS A 111 17.42 14.09 -21.70
N LEU A 112 17.26 14.09 -20.39
CA LEU A 112 16.02 14.48 -19.73
C LEU A 112 16.27 15.69 -18.83
N HIS A 113 15.42 16.71 -18.98
CA HIS A 113 15.40 17.88 -18.12
C HIS A 113 14.17 17.80 -17.22
N TRP A 114 14.39 17.22 -16.04
CA TRP A 114 13.35 17.04 -15.05
C TRP A 114 12.97 18.36 -14.37
N VAL A 115 11.70 18.47 -13.99
CA VAL A 115 11.20 19.60 -13.19
C VAL A 115 11.65 19.55 -11.73
N GLY A 116 12.16 18.40 -11.27
CA GLY A 116 12.71 18.16 -9.94
C GLY A 116 13.78 17.04 -9.97
N PRO A 117 14.34 16.64 -8.81
CA PRO A 117 15.25 15.51 -8.73
C PRO A 117 14.58 14.19 -9.16
N PRO A 118 15.14 13.42 -10.11
CA PRO A 118 14.60 12.12 -10.44
C PRO A 118 15.08 11.05 -9.45
N HIS A 119 14.19 10.14 -9.10
CA HIS A 119 14.44 8.98 -8.25
C HIS A 119 13.87 7.74 -8.93
N PHE A 120 14.77 6.82 -9.32
CA PHE A 120 14.39 5.59 -10.00
C PHE A 120 14.54 4.39 -9.06
N TYR A 121 13.45 3.64 -8.91
CA TYR A 121 13.39 2.42 -8.11
C TYR A 121 13.05 1.23 -9.01
N LYS A 122 13.52 0.05 -8.62
CA LYS A 122 13.20 -1.20 -9.31
C LYS A 122 12.90 -2.29 -8.30
N LYS A 123 11.81 -3.02 -8.52
CA LYS A 123 11.42 -4.19 -7.72
C LYS A 123 10.71 -5.20 -8.61
N GLU A 124 11.23 -6.42 -8.69
CA GLU A 124 10.69 -7.47 -9.57
C GLU A 124 10.49 -6.96 -11.01
N LYS A 125 9.25 -6.96 -11.51
CA LYS A 125 8.87 -6.48 -12.85
C LYS A 125 8.45 -5.01 -12.88
N LEU A 126 8.69 -4.25 -11.82
CA LEU A 126 8.36 -2.83 -11.71
C LEU A 126 9.59 -1.95 -11.87
N LEU A 127 9.42 -0.86 -12.61
CA LEU A 127 10.26 0.32 -12.57
C LEU A 127 9.38 1.49 -12.11
N VAL A 128 9.85 2.26 -11.14
CA VAL A 128 9.10 3.38 -10.55
C VAL A 128 9.93 4.65 -10.64
N LEU A 129 9.32 5.74 -11.09
CA LEU A 129 9.92 7.06 -11.21
C LEU A 129 9.15 8.05 -10.34
N TYR A 130 9.86 8.70 -9.42
CA TYR A 130 9.40 9.90 -8.72
C TYR A 130 10.30 11.08 -9.12
N VAL A 131 9.71 12.22 -9.44
CA VAL A 131 10.43 13.46 -9.77
C VAL A 131 10.02 14.55 -8.78
N GLY A 132 10.83 14.76 -7.75
CA GLY A 132 10.51 15.67 -6.65
C GLY A 132 11.43 15.41 -5.45
N ASP A 133 11.21 16.11 -4.35
CA ASP A 133 12.08 16.07 -3.16
C ASP A 133 11.29 15.91 -1.85
N ASN A 134 10.05 15.43 -1.92
CA ASN A 134 9.23 15.20 -0.74
C ASN A 134 9.78 14.04 0.10
N ASP A 135 10.43 14.41 1.20
CA ASP A 135 11.05 13.53 2.20
C ASP A 135 10.17 12.35 2.64
N LYS A 136 8.87 12.57 2.81
CA LYS A 136 7.93 11.53 3.24
C LYS A 136 7.75 10.50 2.13
N VAL A 137 7.60 10.96 0.89
CA VAL A 137 7.45 10.09 -0.28
C VAL A 137 8.72 9.30 -0.53
N LEU A 138 9.88 9.95 -0.50
CA LEU A 138 11.19 9.30 -0.67
C LEU A 138 11.40 8.17 0.35
N LYS A 139 11.23 8.46 1.64
CA LYS A 139 11.38 7.45 2.70
C LYS A 139 10.39 6.30 2.56
N THR A 140 9.16 6.59 2.12
CA THR A 140 8.14 5.56 1.91
C THR A 140 8.47 4.67 0.71
N LEU A 141 8.87 5.27 -0.41
CA LEU A 141 9.25 4.52 -1.61
C LEU A 141 10.47 3.64 -1.33
N GLU A 142 11.51 4.18 -0.68
CA GLU A 142 12.70 3.40 -0.33
C GLU A 142 12.39 2.25 0.64
N ALA A 143 11.49 2.46 1.61
CA ALA A 143 11.07 1.39 2.52
C ALA A 143 10.29 0.26 1.81
N VAL A 144 9.55 0.58 0.75
CA VAL A 144 8.68 -0.38 0.03
C VAL A 144 9.39 -1.05 -1.15
N LEU A 145 10.26 -0.32 -1.84
CA LEU A 145 10.90 -0.73 -3.09
C LEU A 145 12.41 -1.00 -2.97
N ASP A 146 12.97 -0.84 -1.77
CA ASP A 146 14.41 -0.75 -1.51
C ASP A 146 15.02 0.56 -2.05
N ARG A 147 16.34 0.72 -1.89
CA ARG A 147 17.06 1.94 -2.31
C ARG A 147 16.91 2.19 -3.81
N GLN A 148 16.80 3.46 -4.19
CA GLN A 148 16.86 3.88 -5.59
C GLN A 148 18.14 3.35 -6.27
N PHE A 149 18.02 2.92 -7.53
CA PHE A 149 19.16 2.44 -8.30
C PHE A 149 19.82 3.54 -9.15
N ALA A 150 19.08 4.62 -9.44
CA ALA A 150 19.54 5.79 -10.17
C ALA A 150 18.81 7.05 -9.72
N GLY A 151 19.43 8.20 -9.98
CA GLY A 151 18.91 9.49 -9.54
C GLY A 151 19.80 10.16 -8.50
N LYS A 152 19.29 11.18 -7.83
CA LYS A 152 20.02 12.00 -6.87
C LYS A 152 19.20 12.28 -5.62
#